data_AF-A0ABD2R9I4-F1
#
_entry.id   AF-A0ABD2R9I4-F1
#
_cell.length_a   1.000
_cell.length_b   1.000
_cell.length_c   1.000
_cell.angle_alpha   90.00
_cell.angle_beta   90.00
_cell.angle_gamma   90.00
#
_symmetry.space_group_name_H-M   'P 1'
#
loop_
_entity.id
_entity.type
_entity.pdbx_description
1 polymer ?
#
loop_
_entity_poly.entity_id
_entity_poly.type
_entity_poly.pdbx_seq_one_letter_code
_entity_poly.pdbx_strand_id
1 'polypeptide(L)'
;MGTLAPEPEVTCSKKYLALGLKISGKEKSGKPRVLSLLSTLLERSVQNNESLLESSQSEDVITIFHGSRAPSLGIEQYLDRIYKYSCCSPSCFVVAHIYMERFIECTSAHLTSLNVHRLLITSVMVAAKFIDDA
;
A
#
# COMPACT_ATOMS: atom_id res chain seq x y z
N MET A 1 15.37 32.29 -32.02
CA MET A 1 14.14 32.21 -31.20
C MET A 1 13.83 30.75 -30.97
N GLY A 2 14.37 30.15 -29.91
CA GLY A 2 14.00 28.80 -29.49
C GLY A 2 12.95 28.89 -28.41
N THR A 3 11.77 28.35 -28.66
CA THR A 3 10.67 28.28 -27.68
C THR A 3 11.06 27.29 -26.59
N LEU A 4 11.30 27.79 -25.38
CA LEU A 4 11.42 26.98 -24.17
C LEU A 4 10.10 26.23 -23.96
N ALA A 5 10.13 24.91 -24.12
CA ALA A 5 9.04 24.04 -23.67
C ALA A 5 8.92 24.15 -22.13
N PRO A 6 7.71 24.13 -21.56
CA PRO A 6 7.57 24.16 -20.11
C PRO A 6 7.97 22.81 -19.53
N GLU A 7 8.94 22.84 -18.63
CA GLU A 7 9.44 21.71 -17.82
C GLU A 7 8.29 20.87 -17.20
N PRO A 8 8.23 19.54 -17.44
CA PRO A 8 7.21 18.66 -16.86
C PRO A 8 7.39 18.39 -15.34
N GLU A 9 8.52 18.82 -14.74
CA GLU A 9 8.88 18.48 -13.36
C GLU A 9 7.97 19.12 -12.29
N VAL A 10 7.49 20.34 -12.54
CA VAL A 10 6.77 21.14 -11.52
C VAL A 10 5.36 20.60 -11.21
N THR A 11 4.68 20.03 -12.22
CA THR A 11 3.31 19.52 -12.06
C THR A 11 3.29 18.15 -11.37
N CYS A 12 4.27 17.31 -11.68
CA CYS A 12 4.46 16.00 -11.06
C CYS A 12 4.77 16.15 -9.56
N SER A 13 5.66 17.10 -9.24
CA SER A 13 6.02 17.45 -7.86
C SER A 13 4.82 17.88 -7.01
N LYS A 14 3.93 18.73 -7.54
CA LYS A 14 2.73 19.18 -6.82
C LYS A 14 1.76 18.04 -6.45
N LYS A 15 1.58 17.06 -7.34
CA LYS A 15 0.70 15.91 -7.09
C LYS A 15 1.26 15.00 -5.98
N TYR A 16 2.55 14.69 -6.04
CA TYR A 16 3.21 13.89 -5.00
C TYR A 16 3.21 14.58 -3.64
N LEU A 17 3.47 15.88 -3.62
CA LEU A 17 3.37 16.68 -2.38
C LEU A 17 1.95 16.66 -1.79
N ALA A 18 0.91 16.74 -2.63
CA ALA A 18 -0.49 16.66 -2.17
C ALA A 18 -0.87 15.29 -1.58
N LEU A 19 -0.17 14.23 -1.96
CA LEU A 19 -0.28 12.89 -1.38
C LEU A 19 0.53 12.72 -0.08
N GLY A 20 1.39 13.68 0.25
CA GLY A 20 2.33 13.59 1.37
C GLY A 20 3.64 12.87 1.04
N LEU A 21 3.93 12.66 -0.25
CA LEU A 21 5.20 12.12 -0.74
C LEU A 21 6.17 13.29 -0.94
N LYS A 22 7.29 13.31 -0.22
CA LYS A 22 8.31 14.38 -0.30
C LYS A 22 9.67 13.80 -0.68
N ILE A 23 10.42 14.57 -1.47
CA ILE A 23 11.73 14.18 -2.01
C ILE A 23 12.89 14.53 -1.04
N SER A 24 12.69 15.39 -0.04
CA SER A 24 13.74 15.71 0.94
C SER A 24 13.22 16.35 2.25
N GLY A 25 13.67 15.80 3.39
CA GLY A 25 14.22 16.56 4.51
C GLY A 25 13.38 17.64 5.19
N LYS A 26 12.15 17.33 5.64
CA LYS A 26 11.59 17.81 6.92
C LYS A 26 10.18 17.26 7.12
N GLU A 27 10.07 16.36 8.09
CA GLU A 27 8.81 15.83 8.60
C GLU A 27 7.92 16.98 9.08
N LYS A 28 6.73 17.09 8.50
CA LYS A 28 5.61 17.71 9.20
C LYS A 28 4.86 16.55 9.82
N SER A 29 4.65 16.62 11.14
CA SER A 29 4.11 15.60 12.05
C SER A 29 2.65 15.19 11.78
N GLY A 30 2.29 14.86 10.53
CA GLY A 30 0.95 14.45 10.15
C GLY A 30 0.96 13.24 9.24
N LYS A 31 -0.03 12.35 9.42
CA LYS A 31 -0.28 11.17 8.59
C LYS A 31 -0.33 11.56 7.10
N PRO A 32 0.57 11.04 6.23
CA PRO A 32 0.49 11.20 4.79
C PRO A 32 -0.89 10.80 4.23
N ARG A 33 -1.47 11.62 3.34
CA ARG A 33 -2.78 11.35 2.73
C ARG A 33 -2.80 10.04 1.94
N VAL A 34 -1.66 9.65 1.37
CA VAL A 34 -1.50 8.39 0.67
C VAL A 34 -1.85 7.18 1.53
N LEU A 35 -1.59 7.22 2.85
CA LEU A 35 -1.90 6.11 3.76
C LEU A 35 -3.41 5.88 3.86
N SER A 36 -4.20 6.94 4.04
CA SER A 36 -5.66 6.84 4.05
C SER A 36 -6.21 6.34 2.71
N LEU A 37 -5.67 6.82 1.59
CA LEU A 37 -6.08 6.35 0.26
C LEU A 37 -5.79 4.85 0.09
N LEU A 38 -4.57 4.41 0.40
CA LEU A 38 -4.19 3.00 0.33
C LEU A 38 -5.06 2.13 1.23
N SER A 39 -5.38 2.59 2.44
CA SER A 39 -6.31 1.87 3.32
C SER A 39 -7.66 1.67 2.66
N THR A 40 -8.27 2.74 2.12
CA THR A 40 -9.58 2.65 1.48
C THR A 40 -9.57 1.74 0.24
N LEU A 41 -8.46 1.71 -0.50
CA LEU A 41 -8.30 0.84 -1.67
C LEU A 41 -8.18 -0.62 -1.25
N LEU A 42 -7.38 -0.92 -0.24
CA LEU A 42 -7.21 -2.28 0.31
C LEU A 42 -8.51 -2.79 0.92
N GLU A 43 -9.22 -1.98 1.70
CA GLU A 43 -10.52 -2.33 2.28
C GLU A 43 -11.56 -2.64 1.19
N ARG A 44 -11.64 -1.80 0.15
CA ARG A 44 -12.55 -2.04 -0.98
C ARG A 44 -12.15 -3.30 -1.75
N SER A 45 -10.87 -3.55 -1.97
CA SER A 45 -10.39 -4.74 -2.66
C SER A 45 -10.75 -6.01 -1.90
N VAL A 46 -10.53 -6.03 -0.59
CA VAL A 46 -10.92 -7.15 0.28
C VAL A 46 -12.43 -7.40 0.21
N GLN A 47 -13.26 -6.37 0.37
CA GLN A 47 -14.72 -6.50 0.32
C GLN A 47 -15.21 -7.05 -1.03
N ASN A 48 -14.68 -6.54 -2.14
CA ASN A 48 -15.07 -6.99 -3.47
C ASN A 48 -14.67 -8.45 -3.71
N ASN A 49 -13.46 -8.83 -3.29
CA ASN A 49 -12.95 -10.18 -3.46
C ASN A 49 -13.72 -11.19 -2.60
N GLU A 50 -14.00 -10.87 -1.34
CA GLU A 50 -14.78 -11.74 -0.46
C GLU A 50 -16.20 -11.93 -1.00
N SER A 51 -16.86 -10.86 -1.47
CA SER A 51 -18.18 -10.97 -2.11
C SER A 51 -18.14 -11.83 -3.39
N LEU A 52 -17.06 -11.75 -4.18
CA LEU A 52 -16.88 -12.55 -5.38
C LEU A 52 -16.68 -14.04 -5.04
N LEU A 53 -15.88 -14.36 -4.03
CA LEU A 53 -15.65 -15.72 -3.57
C LEU A 53 -16.94 -16.35 -3.02
N GLU A 54 -17.72 -15.60 -2.24
CA GLU A 54 -19.02 -16.04 -1.73
C GLU A 54 -20.02 -16.35 -2.86
N SER A 55 -20.08 -15.49 -3.89
CA SER A 55 -21.03 -15.66 -5.01
C SER A 55 -20.67 -16.80 -5.95
N SER A 56 -19.37 -17.08 -6.11
CA SER A 56 -18.83 -18.09 -7.04
C SER A 56 -18.73 -19.49 -6.42
N GLN A 57 -18.90 -19.64 -5.10
CA GLN A 57 -18.64 -20.88 -4.36
C GLN A 57 -17.25 -21.47 -4.68
N SER A 58 -16.28 -20.61 -4.97
CA SER A 58 -14.92 -21.01 -5.32
C SER A 58 -13.99 -20.91 -4.11
N GLU A 59 -13.11 -21.90 -3.98
CA GLU A 59 -12.07 -21.89 -2.96
C GLU A 59 -10.89 -21.04 -3.43
N ASP A 60 -10.39 -20.18 -2.54
CA ASP A 60 -9.23 -19.32 -2.83
C ASP A 60 -7.91 -20.10 -2.71
N VAL A 61 -6.88 -19.62 -3.41
CA VAL A 61 -5.53 -20.17 -3.32
C VAL A 61 -4.91 -19.78 -1.98
N ILE A 62 -4.69 -20.78 -1.12
CA ILE A 62 -4.09 -20.56 0.20
C ILE A 62 -2.59 -20.26 0.06
N THR A 63 -2.19 -19.09 0.53
CA THR A 63 -0.79 -18.63 0.57
C THR A 63 -0.24 -18.62 1.99
N ILE A 64 1.08 -18.49 2.14
CA ILE A 64 1.76 -18.34 3.45
C ILE A 64 1.30 -17.12 4.25
N PHE A 65 0.64 -16.16 3.59
CA PHE A 65 0.13 -14.95 4.23
C PHE A 65 -1.25 -15.13 4.84
N HIS A 66 -1.95 -16.25 4.58
CA HIS A 66 -3.24 -16.52 5.19
C HIS A 66 -3.09 -16.87 6.68
N GLY A 67 -3.81 -16.13 7.52
CA GLY A 67 -4.04 -16.47 8.91
C GLY A 67 -5.24 -17.40 9.08
N SER A 68 -5.29 -18.11 10.21
CA SER A 68 -6.47 -18.90 10.59
C SER A 68 -7.69 -18.05 10.94
N ARG A 69 -7.49 -16.77 11.26
CA ARG A 69 -8.54 -15.81 11.60
C ARG A 69 -8.12 -14.40 11.22
N ALA A 70 -9.08 -13.61 10.73
CA ALA A 70 -8.89 -12.20 10.46
C ALA A 70 -8.55 -11.42 11.76
N PRO A 71 -7.54 -10.53 11.73
CA PRO A 71 -7.26 -9.64 12.86
C PRO A 71 -8.45 -8.74 13.20
N SER A 72 -8.67 -8.45 14.48
CA SER A 72 -9.71 -7.49 14.91
C SER A 72 -9.33 -6.03 14.68
N LEU A 73 -8.08 -5.77 14.29
CA LEU A 73 -7.55 -4.44 14.00
C LEU A 73 -7.83 -4.10 12.54
N GLY A 74 -8.47 -2.96 12.27
CA GLY A 74 -8.77 -2.53 10.91
C GLY A 74 -7.52 -2.26 10.06
N ILE A 75 -7.66 -2.29 8.73
CA ILE A 75 -6.54 -2.07 7.80
C ILE A 75 -5.97 -0.66 8.00
N GLU A 76 -6.81 0.38 8.13
CA GLU A 76 -6.34 1.75 8.34
C GLU A 76 -5.50 1.88 9.61
N GLN A 77 -6.03 1.36 10.72
CA GLN A 77 -5.37 1.40 12.02
C GLN A 77 -4.05 0.62 12.01
N TYR A 78 -4.01 -0.50 11.29
CA TYR A 78 -2.79 -1.28 11.15
C TYR A 78 -1.74 -0.54 10.32
N LEU A 79 -2.13 0.00 9.17
CA LEU A 79 -1.27 0.77 8.28
C LEU A 79 -0.72 2.05 8.98
N ASP A 80 -1.53 2.69 9.83
CA ASP A 80 -1.10 3.79 10.70
C ASP A 80 -0.06 3.38 11.75
N ARG A 81 -0.22 2.19 12.34
CA ARG A 81 0.77 1.65 13.27
C ARG A 81 2.07 1.33 12.56
N ILE A 82 2.01 0.74 11.36
CA ILE A 82 3.20 0.51 10.54
C ILE A 82 3.87 1.86 10.32
N TYR A 83 3.20 2.85 9.74
CA TYR A 83 3.79 4.17 9.49
C TYR A 83 4.38 4.83 10.74
N LYS A 84 3.72 4.72 11.90
CA LYS A 84 4.20 5.29 13.16
C LYS A 84 5.49 4.63 13.67
N TYR A 85 5.67 3.33 13.44
CA TYR A 85 6.74 2.54 14.04
C TYR A 85 7.82 2.08 13.05
N SER A 86 7.52 2.05 11.75
CA SER A 86 8.48 1.85 10.68
C SER A 86 9.04 3.21 10.31
N CYS A 87 10.30 3.48 10.62
CA CYS A 87 10.99 4.72 10.25
C CYS A 87 11.25 4.83 8.72
N CYS A 88 10.35 4.31 7.90
CA CYS A 88 10.45 4.28 6.45
C CYS A 88 9.68 5.45 5.81
N SER A 89 10.11 5.83 4.62
CA SER A 89 9.50 6.91 3.85
C SER A 89 8.05 6.57 3.44
N PRO A 90 7.17 7.58 3.29
CA PRO A 90 5.82 7.37 2.77
C PRO A 90 5.76 6.70 1.39
N SER A 91 6.81 6.84 0.57
CA SER A 91 6.98 6.15 -0.72
C SER A 91 6.99 4.64 -0.58
N CYS A 92 7.51 4.09 0.52
CA CYS A 92 7.54 2.65 0.75
C CYS A 92 6.14 2.03 0.78
N PHE A 93 5.13 2.77 1.23
CA PHE A 93 3.75 2.28 1.24
C PHE A 93 3.14 2.19 -0.16
N VAL A 94 3.53 3.10 -1.06
CA VAL A 94 3.11 3.06 -2.48
C VAL A 94 3.74 1.85 -3.17
N VAL A 95 5.05 1.65 -2.97
CA VAL A 95 5.76 0.50 -3.53
C VAL A 95 5.25 -0.82 -2.94
N ALA A 96 4.93 -0.84 -1.65
CA ALA A 96 4.32 -1.99 -1.00
C ALA A 96 2.99 -2.39 -1.64
N HIS A 97 2.11 -1.43 -1.95
CA HIS A 97 0.86 -1.71 -2.66
C HIS A 97 1.11 -2.39 -4.02
N ILE A 98 2.07 -1.88 -4.79
CA ILE A 98 2.46 -2.48 -6.08
C ILE A 98 2.97 -3.91 -5.89
N TYR A 99 3.74 -4.19 -4.83
CA TYR A 99 4.18 -5.55 -4.51
C TYR A 99 3.02 -6.47 -4.15
N MET A 100 2.01 -5.96 -3.42
CA MET A 100 0.81 -6.73 -3.12
C MET A 100 0.04 -7.09 -4.40
N GLU A 101 -0.22 -6.10 -5.27
CA GLU A 101 -0.94 -6.33 -6.54
C GLU A 101 -0.21 -7.37 -7.40
N ARG A 102 1.10 -7.23 -7.57
CA ARG A 102 1.93 -8.21 -8.30
C ARG A 102 1.88 -9.60 -7.70
N PHE A 103 1.91 -9.70 -6.37
CA PHE A 103 1.84 -10.99 -5.69
C PHE A 103 0.50 -11.69 -5.96
N ILE A 104 -0.61 -10.95 -5.86
CA ILE A 104 -1.96 -11.45 -6.15
C ILE A 104 -2.05 -11.91 -7.61
N GLU A 105 -1.57 -11.11 -8.57
CA GLU A 105 -1.55 -11.47 -9.99
C GLU A 105 -0.73 -12.75 -10.26
N CYS A 106 0.47 -12.86 -9.68
CA CYS A 106 1.35 -14.01 -9.92
C CYS A 106 0.87 -15.31 -9.25
N THR A 107 0.16 -15.22 -8.12
CA THR A 107 -0.30 -16.40 -7.38
C THR A 107 -1.72 -16.81 -7.73
N SER A 108 -2.48 -15.94 -8.42
CA SER A 108 -3.92 -16.11 -8.63
C SER A 108 -4.72 -16.26 -7.33
N ALA A 109 -4.15 -15.84 -6.20
CA ALA A 109 -4.83 -15.75 -4.91
C ALA A 109 -5.60 -14.43 -4.82
N HIS A 110 -6.63 -14.37 -3.98
CA HIS A 110 -7.38 -13.14 -3.76
C HIS A 110 -6.91 -12.42 -2.50
N LEU A 111 -6.98 -11.09 -2.52
CA LEU A 111 -6.74 -10.31 -1.30
C LEU A 111 -7.97 -10.40 -0.40
N THR A 112 -7.81 -10.92 0.81
CA THR A 112 -8.92 -11.14 1.77
C THR A 112 -8.54 -10.66 3.17
N SER A 113 -9.51 -10.61 4.08
CA SER A 113 -9.29 -10.27 5.49
C SER A 113 -8.35 -11.23 6.21
N LEU A 114 -8.13 -12.43 5.67
CA LEU A 114 -7.24 -13.44 6.24
C LEU A 114 -5.77 -13.20 5.89
N ASN A 115 -5.47 -12.51 4.78
CA ASN A 115 -4.10 -12.38 4.27
C ASN A 115 -3.58 -10.93 4.21
N VAL A 116 -4.48 -9.93 4.12
CA VAL A 116 -4.11 -8.54 3.84
C VAL A 116 -3.12 -7.95 4.84
N HIS A 117 -3.28 -8.19 6.16
CA HIS A 117 -2.38 -7.65 7.17
C HIS A 117 -0.96 -8.23 7.08
N ARG A 118 -0.85 -9.55 6.92
CA ARG A 118 0.45 -10.24 6.87
C ARG A 118 1.19 -9.91 5.58
N LEU A 119 0.47 -9.86 4.46
CA LEU A 119 1.02 -9.46 3.18
C LEU A 119 1.46 -7.98 3.22
N LEU A 120 0.64 -7.08 3.75
CA LEU A 120 0.95 -5.64 3.82
C LEU A 120 2.25 -5.34 4.56
N ILE A 121 2.44 -5.84 5.79
CA ILE A 121 3.68 -5.57 6.54
C ILE A 121 4.89 -6.14 5.83
N THR A 122 4.78 -7.32 5.24
CA THR A 122 5.87 -7.95 4.50
C THR A 122 6.25 -7.08 3.29
N SER A 123 5.27 -6.64 2.51
CA SER A 123 5.48 -5.76 1.37
C SER A 123 6.10 -4.42 1.76
N VAL A 124 5.68 -3.81 2.89
CA VAL A 124 6.29 -2.58 3.40
C VAL A 124 7.72 -2.80 3.85
N MET A 125 8.02 -3.88 4.56
CA MET A 125 9.38 -4.20 4.99
C MET A 125 10.32 -4.43 3.80
N VAL A 126 9.85 -5.13 2.77
CA VAL A 126 10.62 -5.32 1.53
C VAL A 126 10.83 -3.98 0.84
N ALA A 127 9.78 -3.17 0.66
CA ALA A 127 9.90 -1.85 0.05
C ALA A 127 10.88 -0.95 0.80
N ALA A 128 10.79 -0.88 2.14
CA ALA A 128 11.70 -0.10 2.97
C ALA A 128 13.16 -0.54 2.77
N LYS A 129 13.42 -1.86 2.74
CA LYS A 129 14.77 -2.39 2.51
C LYS A 129 15.39 -1.99 1.17
N PHE A 130 14.57 -1.81 0.13
CA PHE A 130 15.05 -1.51 -1.22
C PHE A 130 15.05 -0.01 -1.56
N ILE A 131 14.13 0.75 -0.98
CA ILE A 131 13.87 2.14 -1.36
C ILE A 131 14.51 3.14 -0.39
N ASP A 132 14.58 2.81 0.90
CA ASP A 132 15.21 3.68 1.88
C ASP A 132 16.65 3.23 2.14
N ASP A 133 17.59 4.17 2.10
CA ASP A 133 19.04 3.95 2.28
C ASP A 133 19.46 3.70 3.76
N ALA A 134 18.57 3.17 4.59
CA ALA A 134 18.81 2.99 6.02
C ALA A 134 19.93 1.99 6.34
#